data_AF-A0A640TXF5-F1
#
_entry.id   AF-A0A640TXF5-F1
#
_cell.length_a   1.000
_cell.length_b   1.000
_cell.length_c   1.000
_cell.angle_alpha   90.00
_cell.angle_beta   90.00
_cell.angle_gamma   90.00
#
_symmetry.space_group_name_H-M   'P 1'
#
loop_
_entity.id
_entity.type
_entity.pdbx_description
1 polymer ?
#
loop_
_entity_poly.entity_id
_entity_poly.type
_entity_poly.pdbx_seq_one_letter_code
_entity_poly.pdbx_strand_id
1 'polypeptide(L)'
;MITRKRLAAGVCGLLAAMAVALLPTPAVAGEPEAKSSPKVELTLDVSGSMRARDIDGQSRMAAAKQAFNEVLDAVPDDVQLGIRTLGANYRGEDRKTGCKDTRQLYPVGPLDRTEAKTAVATLAPTGWTPIGPALLGAADDLKGGDATRRIVLITDGEDTCAPLDPCQVARDIAAKGIHLTVDTLGLLPNAKTRNQLSCIAEATGGTYTSVQHTKELRDRVHQLVDRAARPVVTPKPAEGTQQCAGAPELKPGVYTDREKFAEHRWYRVAVRPGQELRASVSIAADRAVNNDYGVLLRASTVHGREIVRGAEAGDGRTDVISSGLRYPKAPLTSSDDTDKPATETVCLQVSNSFSAPASVKTDPGMPVELTVDLVDGPDEASDAAFFGLGHGWWFLAAMVLTGLVAGLLWGWISRWRVTVWRTN
;
A
#
# COMPACT_ATOMS: atom_id res chain seq x y z
N MET A 1 -7.98 -46.17 76.98
CA MET A 1 -7.54 -44.80 77.30
C MET A 1 -6.33 -44.50 76.43
N ILE A 2 -6.47 -43.58 75.47
CA ILE A 2 -5.89 -42.21 75.50
C ILE A 2 -4.40 -42.25 75.15
N THR A 3 -3.81 -41.58 74.15
CA THR A 3 -4.25 -40.64 73.09
C THR A 3 -2.96 -40.22 72.35
N ARG A 4 -3.06 -39.82 71.06
CA ARG A 4 -2.42 -38.63 70.42
C ARG A 4 -0.86 -38.63 70.33
N LYS A 5 -0.17 -38.06 69.34
CA LYS A 5 -0.47 -37.22 68.15
C LYS A 5 0.85 -37.05 67.36
N ARG A 6 0.72 -36.87 66.03
CA ARG A 6 1.67 -36.24 65.07
C ARG A 6 2.86 -37.14 64.67
N LEU A 7 3.23 -37.29 63.40
CA LEU A 7 3.40 -36.27 62.36
C LEU A 7 3.03 -36.81 60.97
N ALA A 8 2.20 -36.06 60.25
CA ALA A 8 2.08 -36.12 58.80
C ALA A 8 3.18 -35.25 58.20
N ALA A 9 4.10 -35.84 57.45
CA ALA A 9 4.98 -35.15 56.50
C ALA A 9 5.74 -36.22 55.70
N GLY A 10 5.14 -36.71 54.61
CA GLY A 10 5.82 -37.77 53.85
C GLY A 10 5.16 -38.22 52.55
N VAL A 11 4.34 -37.42 51.87
CA VAL A 11 3.87 -37.75 50.50
C VAL A 11 3.58 -36.49 49.65
N CYS A 12 4.45 -35.47 49.69
CA CYS A 12 4.37 -34.34 48.74
C CYS A 12 5.66 -34.12 47.93
N GLY A 13 6.61 -35.06 47.98
CA GLY A 13 7.91 -34.91 47.32
C GLY A 13 7.99 -35.41 45.87
N LEU A 14 6.99 -36.14 45.36
CA LEU A 14 7.06 -36.83 44.07
C LEU A 14 6.05 -36.36 43.01
N LEU A 15 5.23 -35.35 43.30
CA LEU A 15 4.33 -34.70 42.32
C LEU A 15 4.84 -33.34 41.84
N ALA A 16 5.96 -32.84 42.37
CA ALA A 16 6.53 -31.54 41.98
C ALA A 16 7.53 -31.61 40.80
N ALA A 17 7.92 -32.81 40.35
CA ALA A 17 8.91 -32.97 39.27
C ALA A 17 8.30 -33.22 37.88
N MET A 18 6.96 -33.32 37.76
CA MET A 18 6.26 -33.62 36.49
C MET A 18 5.29 -32.53 36.03
N ALA A 19 5.29 -31.36 36.67
CA ALA A 19 4.37 -30.25 36.38
C ALA A 19 5.00 -29.08 35.61
N VAL A 20 6.29 -29.15 35.25
CA VAL A 20 7.01 -28.04 34.58
C VAL A 20 7.13 -28.22 33.06
N ALA A 21 6.60 -29.32 32.50
CA ALA A 21 6.71 -29.62 31.06
C ALA A 21 5.51 -29.17 30.20
N LEU A 22 4.55 -28.43 30.77
CA LEU A 22 3.29 -28.04 30.09
C LEU A 22 3.01 -26.53 30.11
N LEU A 23 4.04 -25.69 30.29
CA LEU A 23 3.86 -24.27 30.03
C LEU A 23 3.72 -24.07 28.52
N PRO A 24 2.59 -23.54 28.01
CA PRO A 24 2.47 -23.20 26.60
C PRO A 24 3.53 -22.14 26.30
N THR A 25 4.47 -22.49 25.43
CA THR A 25 5.32 -21.50 24.79
C THR A 25 4.39 -20.48 24.13
N PRO A 26 4.50 -19.17 24.40
CA PRO A 26 3.73 -18.19 23.66
C PRO A 26 4.05 -18.42 22.19
N ALA A 27 3.03 -18.77 21.43
CA ALA A 27 3.12 -18.83 19.99
C ALA A 27 3.42 -17.41 19.54
N VAL A 28 4.69 -17.15 19.23
CA VAL A 28 5.11 -15.96 18.51
C VAL A 28 4.35 -16.05 17.19
N ALA A 29 3.28 -15.27 17.07
CA ALA A 29 2.71 -14.97 15.78
C ALA A 29 3.88 -14.53 14.92
N GLY A 30 4.18 -15.27 13.86
CA GLY A 30 5.18 -14.83 12.90
C GLY A 30 4.69 -13.51 12.32
N GLU A 31 5.17 -12.40 12.90
CA GLU A 31 5.25 -11.15 12.19
C GLU A 31 5.84 -11.47 10.81
N PRO A 32 5.27 -10.92 9.73
CA PRO A 32 5.88 -11.06 8.42
C PRO A 32 7.36 -10.67 8.56
N GLU A 33 8.27 -11.48 8.00
CA GLU A 33 9.72 -11.25 7.98
C GLU A 33 10.00 -9.76 8.05
N ALA A 34 10.63 -9.30 9.13
CA ALA A 34 10.83 -7.89 9.43
C ALA A 34 11.40 -7.20 8.19
N LYS A 35 10.51 -6.57 7.43
CA LYS A 35 10.88 -5.83 6.23
C LYS A 35 11.71 -4.67 6.74
N SER A 36 12.95 -4.59 6.28
CA SER A 36 13.82 -3.47 6.62
C SER A 36 13.08 -2.16 6.35
N SER A 37 12.97 -1.31 7.38
CA SER A 37 12.30 -0.02 7.34
C SER A 37 12.64 0.75 6.06
N PRO A 38 11.63 1.22 5.31
CA PRO A 38 11.88 2.04 4.13
C PRO A 38 12.74 3.26 4.48
N LYS A 39 13.67 3.59 3.59
CA LYS A 39 14.56 4.75 3.74
C LYS A 39 14.18 5.83 2.74
N VAL A 40 13.94 7.03 3.25
CA VAL A 40 13.53 8.20 2.46
C VAL A 40 14.50 9.35 2.71
N GLU A 41 15.13 9.85 1.65
CA GLU A 41 15.96 11.05 1.71
C GLU A 41 15.22 12.21 1.04
N LEU A 42 14.88 13.24 1.82
CA LEU A 42 14.33 14.47 1.29
C LEU A 42 15.48 15.41 0.90
N THR A 43 15.58 15.74 -0.37
CA THR A 43 16.60 16.66 -0.88
C THR A 43 15.96 18.01 -1.20
N LEU A 44 16.31 19.03 -0.43
CA LEU A 44 15.75 20.38 -0.53
C LEU A 44 16.72 21.35 -1.21
N ASP A 45 16.24 22.01 -2.25
CA ASP A 45 16.88 23.16 -2.86
C ASP A 45 16.82 24.38 -1.94
N VAL A 46 17.99 24.90 -1.60
CA VAL A 46 18.17 26.12 -0.82
C VAL A 46 18.83 27.20 -1.69
N SER A 47 18.77 27.10 -3.01
CA SER A 47 19.36 28.06 -3.94
C SER A 47 18.65 29.41 -3.98
N GLY A 48 19.20 30.36 -4.75
CA GLY A 48 18.92 31.78 -4.56
C GLY A 48 17.55 32.16 -5.10
N SER A 49 17.10 31.40 -6.10
CA SER A 49 15.77 31.45 -6.71
C SER A 49 14.66 31.15 -5.71
N MET A 50 14.94 30.36 -4.67
CA MET A 50 13.97 30.03 -3.62
C MET A 50 13.51 31.25 -2.78
N ARG A 51 14.13 32.43 -2.97
CA ARG A 51 13.67 33.70 -2.39
C ARG A 51 12.47 34.32 -3.12
N ALA A 52 12.20 33.91 -4.37
CA ALA A 52 11.10 34.43 -5.16
C ALA A 52 9.77 34.22 -4.43
N ARG A 53 8.88 35.23 -4.50
CA ARG A 53 7.59 35.27 -3.81
C ARG A 53 6.43 35.10 -4.78
N ASP A 54 6.32 33.90 -5.32
CA ASP A 54 5.39 33.57 -6.40
C ASP A 54 4.54 32.32 -6.13
N ILE A 55 4.61 31.76 -4.90
CA ILE A 55 3.72 30.69 -4.44
C ILE A 55 2.80 31.26 -3.37
N ASP A 56 1.53 31.48 -3.72
CA ASP A 56 0.47 31.93 -2.81
C ASP A 56 0.84 33.17 -1.95
N GLY A 57 1.63 34.09 -2.53
CA GLY A 57 2.09 35.32 -1.85
C GLY A 57 3.25 35.12 -0.85
N GLN A 58 3.75 33.91 -0.71
CA GLN A 58 4.90 33.55 0.12
C GLN A 58 6.14 33.24 -0.74
N SER A 59 7.31 33.14 -0.11
CA SER A 59 8.50 32.68 -0.84
C SER A 59 8.45 31.19 -1.11
N ARG A 60 9.07 30.74 -2.22
CA ARG A 60 9.21 29.30 -2.53
C ARG A 60 9.83 28.51 -1.37
N MET A 61 10.83 29.10 -0.69
CA MET A 61 11.42 28.53 0.53
C MET A 61 10.41 28.44 1.69
N ALA A 62 9.56 29.44 1.90
CA ALA A 62 8.56 29.40 2.96
C ALA A 62 7.51 28.31 2.69
N ALA A 63 7.01 28.23 1.44
CA ALA A 63 6.09 27.19 1.00
C ALA A 63 6.70 25.79 1.16
N ALA A 64 7.97 25.61 0.77
CA ALA A 64 8.70 24.38 0.99
C ALA A 64 8.77 24.03 2.48
N LYS A 65 9.28 24.92 3.34
CA LYS A 65 9.37 24.68 4.79
C LYS A 65 8.04 24.30 5.42
N GLN A 66 6.95 24.94 5.01
CA GLN A 66 5.61 24.59 5.49
C GLN A 66 5.23 23.16 5.10
N ALA A 67 5.35 22.81 3.81
CA ALA A 67 5.07 21.46 3.33
C ALA A 67 5.94 20.40 4.04
N PHE A 68 7.21 20.72 4.28
CA PHE A 68 8.13 19.88 5.05
C PHE A 68 7.63 19.61 6.47
N ASN A 69 7.20 20.65 7.19
CA ASN A 69 6.72 20.49 8.56
C ASN A 69 5.50 19.55 8.62
N GLU A 70 4.56 19.71 7.69
CA GLU A 70 3.35 18.87 7.61
C GLU A 70 3.69 17.42 7.24
N VAL A 71 4.70 17.20 6.39
CA VAL A 71 5.19 15.87 6.04
C VAL A 71 5.87 15.19 7.22
N LEU A 72 6.74 15.90 7.94
CA LEU A 72 7.41 15.35 9.13
C LEU A 72 6.41 14.90 10.20
N ASP A 73 5.23 15.54 10.27
CA ASP A 73 4.15 15.12 11.16
C ASP A 73 3.40 13.88 10.66
N ALA A 74 3.32 13.68 9.34
CA ALA A 74 2.60 12.57 8.73
C ALA A 74 3.43 11.30 8.54
N VAL A 75 4.77 11.39 8.57
CA VAL A 75 5.67 10.24 8.38
C VAL A 75 5.43 9.20 9.49
N PRO A 76 5.15 7.94 9.15
CA PRO A 76 5.06 6.84 10.12
C PRO A 76 6.39 6.60 10.86
N ASP A 77 6.33 6.14 12.12
CA ASP A 77 7.53 5.96 12.97
C ASP A 77 8.45 4.81 12.49
N ASP A 78 7.96 3.92 11.62
CA ASP A 78 8.71 2.80 11.05
C ASP A 78 9.54 3.19 9.81
N VAL A 79 9.45 4.45 9.34
CA VAL A 79 10.21 4.98 8.21
C VAL A 79 11.49 5.66 8.69
N GLN A 80 12.61 5.34 8.04
CA GLN A 80 13.87 6.06 8.25
C GLN A 80 13.95 7.25 7.31
N LEU A 81 14.03 8.45 7.87
CA LEU A 81 14.00 9.70 7.10
C LEU A 81 15.31 10.47 7.27
N GLY A 82 15.88 10.90 6.16
CA GLY A 82 17.02 11.82 6.10
C GLY A 82 16.67 13.11 5.37
N ILE A 83 17.41 14.17 5.64
CA ILE A 83 17.25 15.47 4.98
C ILE A 83 18.61 15.92 4.47
N ARG A 84 18.71 16.18 3.17
CA ARG A 84 19.85 16.82 2.53
C ARG A 84 19.45 18.16 1.93
N THR A 85 20.39 19.07 1.96
CA THR A 85 20.26 20.36 1.28
C THR A 85 21.24 20.46 0.13
N LEU A 86 20.86 21.26 -0.87
CA LEU A 86 21.74 21.72 -1.94
C LEU A 86 21.71 23.25 -1.97
N GLY A 87 22.88 23.88 -2.11
CA GLY A 87 22.99 25.32 -2.17
C GLY A 87 22.64 26.04 -0.87
N ALA A 88 23.01 25.52 0.30
CA ALA A 88 22.61 26.08 1.60
C ALA A 88 23.70 26.91 2.31
N ASN A 89 24.99 26.72 1.98
CA ASN A 89 26.10 27.26 2.79
C ASN A 89 26.99 28.24 2.03
N TYR A 90 27.08 28.13 0.70
CA TYR A 90 28.00 28.93 -0.10
C TYR A 90 27.31 30.12 -0.77
N ARG A 91 27.67 31.33 -0.31
CA ARG A 91 27.11 32.60 -0.79
C ARG A 91 28.00 33.32 -1.82
N GLY A 92 29.18 32.78 -2.14
CA GLY A 92 30.11 33.41 -3.07
C GLY A 92 29.82 33.08 -4.53
N GLU A 93 30.64 33.63 -5.42
CA GLU A 93 30.50 33.49 -6.88
C GLU A 93 31.42 32.41 -7.47
N ASP A 94 32.27 31.75 -6.66
CA ASP A 94 33.09 30.66 -7.17
C ASP A 94 32.26 29.41 -7.42
N ARG A 95 32.01 29.13 -8.71
CA ARG A 95 31.34 27.93 -9.19
C ARG A 95 31.95 26.65 -8.64
N LYS A 96 33.27 26.54 -8.53
CA LYS A 96 33.92 25.29 -8.07
C LYS A 96 33.57 24.96 -6.62
N THR A 97 33.43 25.99 -5.79
CA THR A 97 33.05 25.86 -4.38
C THR A 97 31.53 25.71 -4.23
N GLY A 98 30.74 26.51 -4.95
CA GLY A 98 29.28 26.42 -4.94
C GLY A 98 28.75 25.07 -5.43
N CYS A 99 29.42 24.46 -6.40
CA CYS A 99 29.02 23.14 -6.90
C CYS A 99 29.34 21.97 -5.97
N LYS A 100 30.05 22.22 -4.87
CA LYS A 100 30.26 21.25 -3.79
C LYS A 100 29.33 21.49 -2.59
N ASP A 101 28.47 22.51 -2.67
CA ASP A 101 27.58 22.90 -1.59
C ASP A 101 26.35 21.98 -1.50
N THR A 102 26.58 20.77 -1.01
CA THR A 102 25.53 19.86 -0.60
C THR A 102 25.89 19.25 0.75
N ARG A 103 24.91 19.12 1.63
CA ARG A 103 25.14 18.62 3.00
C ARG A 103 23.94 17.84 3.50
N GLN A 104 24.22 16.70 4.14
CA GLN A 104 23.24 16.02 4.97
C GLN A 104 22.96 16.88 6.20
N LEU A 105 21.75 17.43 6.26
CA LEU A 105 21.27 18.28 7.35
C LEU A 105 20.74 17.44 8.51
N TYR A 106 20.08 16.33 8.20
CA TYR A 106 19.56 15.36 9.15
C TYR A 106 19.92 13.94 8.70
N PRO A 107 20.57 13.12 9.53
CA PRO A 107 21.00 11.78 9.13
C PRO A 107 19.83 10.84 8.87
N VAL A 108 19.96 9.93 7.91
CA VAL A 108 18.95 8.89 7.66
C VAL A 108 18.85 7.98 8.88
N GLY A 109 17.70 8.01 9.55
CA GLY A 109 17.44 7.22 10.74
C GLY A 109 16.01 7.38 11.27
N PRO A 110 15.71 6.84 12.46
CA PRO A 110 14.45 7.09 13.14
C PRO A 110 14.19 8.59 13.29
N LEU A 111 12.96 9.01 13.00
CA LEU A 111 12.64 10.43 12.90
C LEU A 111 12.42 11.09 14.27
N ASP A 112 13.33 11.98 14.67
CA ASP A 112 13.03 13.02 15.66
C ASP A 112 12.41 14.24 14.95
N ARG A 113 11.09 14.35 15.05
CA ARG A 113 10.31 15.43 14.42
C ARG A 113 10.75 16.82 14.89
N THR A 114 11.18 16.96 16.14
CA THR A 114 11.57 18.26 16.70
C THR A 114 12.92 18.70 16.16
N GLU A 115 13.89 17.79 16.13
CA GLU A 115 15.22 18.05 15.58
C GLU A 115 15.14 18.36 14.08
N ALA A 116 14.41 17.53 13.31
CA ALA A 116 14.25 17.71 11.88
C ALA A 116 13.58 19.05 11.52
N LYS A 117 12.51 19.42 12.23
CA LYS A 117 11.83 20.72 12.05
C LYS A 117 12.75 21.90 12.38
N THR A 118 13.53 21.79 13.45
CA THR A 118 14.47 22.83 13.86
C THR A 118 15.56 23.02 12.80
N ALA A 119 16.10 21.91 12.28
CA ALA A 119 17.13 21.94 11.26
C ALA A 119 16.64 22.66 9.98
N VAL A 120 15.46 22.30 9.49
CA VAL A 120 14.84 22.93 8.31
C VAL A 120 14.50 24.41 8.55
N ALA A 121 14.07 24.78 9.76
CA ALA A 121 13.72 26.15 10.10
C ALA A 121 14.90 27.13 9.92
N THR A 122 16.14 26.70 10.19
CA THR A 122 17.34 27.53 10.09
C THR A 122 17.79 27.84 8.65
N LEU A 123 17.26 27.14 7.65
CA LEU A 123 17.73 27.27 6.27
C LEU A 123 17.41 28.63 5.67
N ALA A 124 18.40 29.24 5.02
CA ALA A 124 18.25 30.51 4.32
C ALA A 124 18.72 30.33 2.88
N PRO A 125 17.94 30.75 1.86
CA PRO A 125 18.35 30.60 0.48
C PRO A 125 19.77 31.16 0.21
N THR A 126 20.63 30.46 -0.53
CA THR A 126 22.00 30.84 -0.96
C THR A 126 22.22 30.56 -2.45
N GLY A 127 23.41 30.74 -3.04
CA GLY A 127 23.52 31.09 -4.47
C GLY A 127 23.35 29.97 -5.52
N TRP A 128 23.73 28.73 -5.21
CA TRP A 128 24.00 27.71 -6.24
C TRP A 128 23.05 26.52 -6.17
N THR A 129 22.88 25.81 -7.28
CA THR A 129 21.96 24.65 -7.39
C THR A 129 22.73 23.41 -7.91
N PRO A 130 23.48 22.70 -7.05
CA PRO A 130 24.24 21.51 -7.45
C PRO A 130 23.39 20.23 -7.36
N ILE A 131 22.56 19.96 -8.36
CA ILE A 131 21.64 18.82 -8.37
C ILE A 131 22.40 17.50 -8.50
N GLY A 132 23.33 17.40 -9.45
CA GLY A 132 24.11 16.16 -9.67
C GLY A 132 24.85 15.70 -8.40
N PRO A 133 25.69 16.55 -7.78
CA PRO A 133 26.38 16.21 -6.52
C PRO A 133 25.43 15.89 -5.37
N ALA A 134 24.30 16.59 -5.26
CA ALA A 134 23.30 16.32 -4.22
C ALA A 134 22.64 14.94 -4.39
N LEU A 135 22.33 14.53 -5.62
CA LEU A 135 21.78 13.19 -5.91
C LEU A 135 22.78 12.08 -5.58
N LEU A 136 24.07 12.28 -5.86
CA LEU A 136 25.12 11.32 -5.47
C LEU A 136 25.24 11.21 -3.95
N GLY A 137 25.26 12.34 -3.25
CA GLY A 137 25.28 12.36 -1.78
C GLY A 137 24.04 11.69 -1.18
N ALA A 138 22.86 11.99 -1.70
CA ALA A 138 21.60 11.37 -1.26
C ALA A 138 21.59 9.85 -1.49
N ALA A 139 22.11 9.38 -2.63
CA ALA A 139 22.26 7.95 -2.88
C ALA A 139 23.26 7.29 -1.93
N ASP A 140 24.32 8.00 -1.53
CA ASP A 140 25.32 7.52 -0.59
C ASP A 140 24.77 7.41 0.84
N ASP A 141 23.94 8.35 1.27
CA ASP A 141 23.31 8.34 2.59
C ASP A 141 22.29 7.21 2.76
N LEU A 142 21.65 6.81 1.67
CA LEU A 142 20.67 5.73 1.65
C LEU A 142 21.30 4.32 1.57
N LYS A 143 22.64 4.20 1.58
CA LYS A 143 23.34 2.91 1.48
C LYS A 143 23.00 1.96 2.65
N GLY A 144 23.16 0.66 2.38
CA GLY A 144 23.04 -0.43 3.37
C GLY A 144 21.61 -0.96 3.59
N GLY A 145 21.53 -2.25 3.92
CA GLY A 145 20.28 -3.01 4.13
C GLY A 145 19.56 -3.42 2.84
N ASP A 146 18.44 -4.13 2.96
CA ASP A 146 17.57 -4.52 1.84
C ASP A 146 16.32 -3.63 1.73
N ALA A 147 16.37 -2.44 2.34
CA ALA A 147 15.25 -1.50 2.39
C ALA A 147 14.97 -0.88 1.02
N THR A 148 13.69 -0.59 0.78
CA THR A 148 13.30 0.30 -0.32
C THR A 148 13.90 1.69 -0.09
N ARG A 149 14.50 2.27 -1.14
CA ARG A 149 15.17 3.57 -1.08
C ARG A 149 14.47 4.56 -1.99
N ARG A 150 14.14 5.74 -1.48
CA ARG A 150 13.55 6.81 -2.28
C ARG A 150 14.20 8.14 -1.97
N ILE A 151 14.50 8.91 -3.01
CA ILE A 151 14.90 10.31 -2.92
C ILE A 151 13.72 11.15 -3.39
N VAL A 152 13.37 12.17 -2.62
CA VAL A 152 12.39 13.19 -3.02
C VAL A 152 13.13 14.50 -3.20
N LEU A 153 13.37 14.90 -4.45
CA LEU A 153 14.07 16.13 -4.81
C LEU A 153 13.05 17.27 -5.00
N ILE A 154 13.18 18.35 -4.23
CA ILE A 154 12.33 19.54 -4.33
C ILE A 154 13.22 20.71 -4.77
N THR A 155 12.98 21.24 -5.97
CA THR A 155 13.82 22.30 -6.57
C THR A 155 13.01 23.24 -7.45
N ASP A 156 13.46 24.48 -7.54
CA ASP A 156 12.84 25.53 -8.36
C ASP A 156 13.74 25.99 -9.52
N GLY A 157 14.93 25.41 -9.63
CA GLY A 157 16.02 25.88 -10.47
C GLY A 157 16.59 24.79 -11.38
N GLU A 158 17.25 25.25 -12.45
CA GLU A 158 18.11 24.39 -13.27
C GLU A 158 19.41 24.08 -12.51
N ASP A 159 20.07 22.97 -12.87
CA ASP A 159 21.42 22.73 -12.39
C ASP A 159 22.37 23.82 -12.91
N THR A 160 23.14 24.42 -12.01
CA THR A 160 24.09 25.51 -12.32
C THR A 160 25.54 25.01 -12.39
N CYS A 161 25.72 23.69 -12.37
CA CYS A 161 26.95 23.00 -12.00
C CYS A 161 27.42 22.00 -13.07
N ALA A 162 27.61 22.51 -14.29
CA ALA A 162 28.32 21.79 -15.35
C ALA A 162 29.78 21.49 -14.96
N PRO A 163 30.37 20.35 -15.36
CA PRO A 163 29.95 19.48 -16.47
C PRO A 163 29.09 18.25 -16.10
N LEU A 164 28.74 18.06 -14.83
CA LEU A 164 28.03 16.85 -14.41
C LEU A 164 26.54 16.96 -14.75
N ASP A 165 26.08 16.23 -15.77
CA ASP A 165 24.65 16.20 -16.13
C ASP A 165 23.85 15.42 -15.07
N PRO A 166 22.88 16.06 -14.39
CA PRO A 166 22.04 15.41 -13.39
C PRO A 166 21.26 14.21 -13.92
N CYS A 167 20.85 14.21 -15.20
CA CYS A 167 20.15 13.06 -15.76
C CYS A 167 21.08 11.86 -15.95
N GLN A 168 22.33 12.11 -16.37
CA GLN A 168 23.32 11.04 -16.44
C GLN A 168 23.63 10.48 -15.05
N VAL A 169 23.76 11.33 -14.04
CA VAL A 169 23.91 10.90 -12.64
C VAL A 169 22.75 10.00 -12.19
N ALA A 170 21.52 10.36 -12.53
CA ALA A 170 20.35 9.56 -12.19
C ALA A 170 20.38 8.17 -12.85
N ARG A 171 20.79 8.08 -14.13
CA ARG A 171 20.99 6.80 -14.83
C ARG A 171 22.10 5.97 -14.19
N ASP A 172 23.21 6.60 -13.81
CA ASP A 172 24.33 5.91 -13.16
C ASP A 172 23.91 5.39 -11.77
N ILE A 173 23.07 6.13 -11.04
CA ILE A 173 22.48 5.67 -9.76
C ILE A 173 21.55 4.48 -10.01
N ALA A 174 20.66 4.53 -11.00
CA ALA A 174 19.78 3.43 -11.34
C ALA A 174 20.56 2.17 -11.74
N ALA A 175 21.64 2.33 -12.52
CA ALA A 175 22.49 1.25 -12.99
C ALA A 175 23.24 0.50 -11.86
N LYS A 176 23.40 1.11 -10.68
CA LYS A 176 23.99 0.44 -9.50
C LYS A 176 23.11 -0.69 -8.93
N GLY A 177 21.86 -0.81 -9.37
CA GLY A 177 20.95 -1.88 -8.93
C GLY A 177 20.53 -1.79 -7.45
N ILE A 178 20.67 -0.62 -6.83
CA ILE A 178 20.38 -0.42 -5.39
C ILE A 178 18.89 -0.19 -5.09
N HIS A 179 17.99 -0.46 -6.05
CA HIS A 179 16.54 -0.24 -5.94
C HIS A 179 16.19 1.16 -5.39
N LEU A 180 16.80 2.19 -5.98
CA LEU A 180 16.62 3.58 -5.59
C LEU A 180 15.79 4.32 -6.64
N THR A 181 14.69 4.91 -6.19
CA THR A 181 13.78 5.72 -7.03
C THR A 181 13.93 7.19 -6.67
N VAL A 182 13.95 8.08 -7.67
CA VAL A 182 14.01 9.54 -7.46
C VAL A 182 12.72 10.17 -7.95
N ASP A 183 11.95 10.74 -7.04
CA ASP A 183 10.81 11.59 -7.36
C ASP A 183 11.23 13.05 -7.36
N THR A 184 10.80 13.82 -8.37
CA THR A 184 11.18 15.22 -8.54
C THR A 184 9.97 16.14 -8.46
N LEU A 185 10.05 17.17 -7.61
CA LEU A 185 9.04 18.22 -7.48
C LEU A 185 9.64 19.54 -7.93
N GLY A 186 9.12 20.07 -9.02
CA GLY A 186 9.50 21.38 -9.55
C GLY A 186 8.61 22.48 -8.99
N LEU A 187 9.18 23.49 -8.32
CA LEU A 187 8.45 24.69 -7.88
C LEU A 187 8.48 25.74 -9.00
N LEU A 188 7.36 25.90 -9.72
CA LEU A 188 7.26 26.81 -10.88
C LEU A 188 8.41 26.68 -11.91
N PRO A 189 8.75 25.46 -12.38
CA PRO A 189 9.90 25.24 -13.24
C PRO A 189 9.66 25.75 -14.66
N ASN A 190 10.69 26.32 -15.28
CA ASN A 190 10.69 26.63 -16.71
C ASN A 190 10.78 25.33 -17.56
N ALA A 191 10.62 25.44 -18.88
CA ALA A 191 10.64 24.28 -19.78
C ALA A 191 11.93 23.45 -19.71
N LYS A 192 13.08 24.09 -19.51
CA LYS A 192 14.38 23.43 -19.42
C LYS A 192 14.52 22.68 -18.10
N THR A 193 14.19 23.32 -16.97
CA THR A 193 14.14 22.68 -15.65
C THR A 193 13.17 21.50 -15.64
N ARG A 194 11.97 21.65 -16.23
CA ARG A 194 11.01 20.57 -16.38
C ARG A 194 11.63 19.35 -17.07
N ASN A 195 12.22 19.54 -18.25
CA ASN A 195 12.81 18.44 -19.01
C ASN A 195 13.92 17.74 -18.21
N GLN A 196 14.75 18.49 -17.49
CA GLN A 196 15.80 17.94 -16.66
C GLN A 196 15.23 17.11 -15.49
N LEU A 197 14.24 17.63 -14.76
CA LEU A 197 13.62 16.93 -13.63
C LEU A 197 12.82 15.69 -14.06
N SER A 198 12.15 15.77 -15.22
CA SER A 198 11.49 14.61 -15.84
C SER A 198 12.51 13.53 -16.19
N CYS A 199 13.65 13.90 -16.80
CA CYS A 199 14.72 12.96 -17.15
C CYS A 199 15.28 12.22 -15.92
N ILE A 200 15.49 12.93 -14.80
CA ILE A 200 15.95 12.33 -13.54
C ILE A 200 14.93 11.31 -13.00
N ALA A 201 13.65 11.69 -12.98
CA ALA A 201 12.59 10.82 -12.50
C ALA A 201 12.45 9.57 -13.37
N GLU A 202 12.36 9.73 -14.69
CA GLU A 202 12.23 8.64 -15.65
C GLU A 202 13.42 7.68 -15.60
N ALA A 203 14.65 8.19 -15.44
CA ALA A 203 15.85 7.36 -15.36
C ALA A 203 15.85 6.38 -14.19
N THR A 204 15.09 6.66 -13.12
CA THR A 204 15.05 5.87 -11.89
C THR A 204 13.69 5.22 -11.63
N GLY A 205 12.74 5.37 -12.56
CA GLY A 205 11.35 4.89 -12.42
C GLY A 205 10.50 5.69 -11.43
N GLY A 206 10.89 6.92 -11.12
CA GLY A 206 10.13 7.84 -10.26
C GLY A 206 9.17 8.73 -11.03
N THR A 207 8.58 9.71 -10.34
CA THR A 207 7.61 10.63 -10.91
C THR A 207 8.05 12.08 -10.82
N TYR A 208 7.85 12.83 -11.90
CA TYR A 208 7.98 14.29 -11.91
C TYR A 208 6.64 14.95 -11.60
N THR A 209 6.64 16.01 -10.80
CA THR A 209 5.45 16.83 -10.53
C THR A 209 5.81 18.31 -10.52
N SER A 210 5.06 19.10 -11.26
CA SER A 210 5.15 20.56 -11.20
C SER A 210 4.18 21.06 -10.15
N VAL A 211 4.63 21.97 -9.29
CA VAL A 211 3.83 22.51 -8.20
C VAL A 211 3.74 24.03 -8.33
N GLN A 212 2.52 24.55 -8.21
CA GLN A 212 2.25 26.00 -8.29
C GLN A 212 1.69 26.58 -6.98
N HIS A 213 1.11 25.73 -6.13
CA HIS A 213 0.47 26.12 -4.88
C HIS A 213 1.03 25.34 -3.69
N THR A 214 1.07 25.97 -2.51
CA THR A 214 1.59 25.34 -1.28
C THR A 214 0.80 24.07 -0.91
N LYS A 215 -0.52 24.09 -1.13
CA LYS A 215 -1.39 22.93 -0.89
C LYS A 215 -0.98 21.72 -1.73
N GLU A 216 -0.73 21.94 -3.02
CA GLU A 216 -0.30 20.91 -3.95
C GLU A 216 1.08 20.35 -3.58
N LEU A 217 2.01 21.23 -3.14
CA LEU A 217 3.32 20.81 -2.66
C LEU A 217 3.19 19.81 -1.52
N ARG A 218 2.43 20.19 -0.50
CA ARG A 218 2.19 19.36 0.67
C ARG A 218 1.53 18.04 0.29
N ASP A 219 0.39 18.09 -0.41
CA ASP A 219 -0.38 16.91 -0.76
C ASP A 219 0.50 15.94 -1.57
N ARG A 220 1.37 16.47 -2.44
CA ARG A 220 2.29 15.65 -3.23
C ARG A 220 3.43 15.05 -2.41
N VAL A 221 4.08 15.81 -1.54
CA VAL A 221 5.15 15.28 -0.69
C VAL A 221 4.59 14.22 0.26
N HIS A 222 3.41 14.45 0.85
CA HIS A 222 2.71 13.46 1.67
C HIS A 222 2.47 12.16 0.89
N GLN A 223 1.91 12.26 -0.32
CA GLN A 223 1.68 11.10 -1.17
C GLN A 223 2.99 10.36 -1.54
N LEU A 224 4.08 11.08 -1.76
CA LEU A 224 5.37 10.49 -2.09
C LEU A 224 5.99 9.76 -0.91
N VAL A 225 5.90 10.34 0.28
CA VAL A 225 6.36 9.73 1.53
C VAL A 225 5.50 8.51 1.88
N ASP A 226 4.18 8.60 1.80
CA ASP A 226 3.28 7.45 2.00
C ASP A 226 3.61 6.30 1.03
N ARG A 227 3.86 6.64 -0.24
CA ARG A 227 4.28 5.64 -1.24
C ARG A 227 5.66 5.09 -0.95
N ALA A 228 6.52 5.82 -0.24
CA ALA A 228 7.85 5.35 0.14
C ALA A 228 7.79 4.47 1.39
N ALA A 229 6.88 4.77 2.31
CA ALA A 229 6.59 3.99 3.51
C ALA A 229 5.99 2.61 3.19
N ARG A 230 5.34 2.47 2.02
CA ARG A 230 4.84 1.16 1.57
C ARG A 230 6.00 0.30 1.07
N PRO A 231 6.25 -0.87 1.66
CA PRO A 231 7.30 -1.75 1.19
C PRO A 231 6.98 -2.24 -0.22
N VAL A 232 7.96 -2.18 -1.12
CA VAL A 232 7.85 -2.87 -2.42
C VAL A 232 7.80 -4.36 -2.15
N VAL A 233 6.71 -5.01 -2.54
CA VAL A 233 6.58 -6.46 -2.42
C VAL A 233 7.24 -7.08 -3.64
N THR A 234 8.40 -7.70 -3.45
CA THR A 234 9.02 -8.51 -4.50
C THR A 234 8.12 -9.70 -4.81
N PRO A 235 7.63 -9.87 -6.05
CA PRO A 235 6.80 -11.01 -6.39
C PRO A 235 7.57 -12.33 -6.23
N LYS A 236 6.92 -13.34 -5.65
CA LYS A 236 7.50 -14.69 -5.49
C LYS A 236 7.08 -15.57 -6.67
N PRO A 237 7.98 -16.36 -7.28
CA PRO A 237 7.56 -17.30 -8.30
C PRO A 237 6.65 -18.38 -7.69
N ALA A 238 5.53 -18.68 -8.33
CA ALA A 238 4.64 -19.77 -7.96
C ALA A 238 4.15 -20.47 -9.22
N GLU A 239 4.49 -21.75 -9.39
CA GLU A 239 4.06 -22.53 -10.54
C GLU A 239 2.71 -23.19 -10.24
N GLY A 240 1.63 -22.65 -10.82
CA GLY A 240 0.31 -23.25 -10.73
C GLY A 240 0.27 -24.60 -11.46
N THR A 241 -0.57 -25.52 -10.99
CA THR A 241 -0.72 -26.85 -11.62
C THR A 241 -2.05 -26.99 -12.37
N GLN A 242 -2.28 -28.11 -13.04
CA GLN A 242 -3.52 -28.34 -13.79
C GLN A 242 -4.73 -28.69 -12.93
N GLN A 243 -4.53 -28.98 -11.63
CA GLN A 243 -5.60 -29.42 -10.73
C GLN A 243 -5.35 -28.93 -9.30
N CYS A 244 -6.43 -28.61 -8.57
CA CYS A 244 -6.30 -28.10 -7.21
C CYS A 244 -5.54 -29.06 -6.26
N ALA A 245 -5.70 -30.38 -6.38
CA ALA A 245 -5.11 -31.33 -5.43
C ALA A 245 -3.56 -31.28 -5.37
N GLY A 246 -2.90 -30.92 -6.48
CA GLY A 246 -1.44 -30.77 -6.56
C GLY A 246 -0.95 -29.34 -6.62
N ALA A 247 -1.83 -28.36 -6.44
CA ALA A 247 -1.50 -26.95 -6.58
C ALA A 247 -0.72 -26.41 -5.38
N PRO A 248 0.22 -25.46 -5.60
CA PRO A 248 0.99 -24.85 -4.51
C PRO A 248 0.07 -24.07 -3.57
N GLU A 249 0.41 -24.08 -2.28
CA GLU A 249 -0.29 -23.30 -1.27
C GLU A 249 0.32 -21.90 -1.17
N LEU A 250 -0.49 -20.88 -1.46
CA LEU A 250 -0.11 -19.48 -1.42
C LEU A 250 -0.50 -18.86 -0.09
N LYS A 251 0.44 -18.10 0.48
CA LYS A 251 0.22 -17.20 1.61
C LYS A 251 -0.12 -15.78 1.09
N PRO A 252 -0.61 -14.87 1.94
CA PRO A 252 -0.73 -13.47 1.55
C PRO A 252 0.58 -12.92 0.95
N GLY A 253 0.49 -12.31 -0.23
CA GLY A 253 1.63 -11.85 -1.01
C GLY A 253 1.33 -11.67 -2.50
N VAL A 254 2.36 -11.25 -3.24
CA VAL A 254 2.34 -11.09 -4.70
C VAL A 254 3.15 -12.24 -5.30
N TYR A 255 2.60 -12.86 -6.35
CA TYR A 255 3.18 -14.01 -7.02
C TYR A 255 3.29 -13.78 -8.53
N THR A 256 4.26 -14.45 -9.14
CA THR A 256 4.44 -14.49 -10.60
C THR A 256 4.39 -15.92 -11.10
N ASP A 257 3.71 -16.13 -12.22
CA ASP A 257 3.69 -17.39 -12.96
C ASP A 257 3.71 -17.12 -14.47
N ARG A 258 3.74 -18.18 -15.30
CA ARG A 258 3.48 -18.10 -16.73
C ARG A 258 2.41 -19.11 -17.15
N GLU A 259 1.42 -18.62 -17.89
CA GLU A 259 0.28 -19.40 -18.36
C GLU A 259 0.20 -19.37 -19.89
N LYS A 260 0.01 -20.53 -20.51
CA LYS A 260 -0.16 -20.63 -21.97
C LYS A 260 -1.55 -20.16 -22.39
N PHE A 261 -1.71 -19.87 -23.69
CA PHE A 261 -3.01 -19.60 -24.28
C PHE A 261 -4.00 -20.73 -23.98
N ALA A 262 -5.19 -20.38 -23.48
CA ALA A 262 -6.25 -21.33 -23.12
C ALA A 262 -5.83 -22.42 -22.11
N GLU A 263 -4.85 -22.13 -21.25
CA GLU A 263 -4.45 -22.99 -20.14
C GLU A 263 -5.24 -22.64 -18.87
N HIS A 264 -5.35 -23.57 -17.93
CA HIS A 264 -5.87 -23.32 -16.59
C HIS A 264 -4.75 -23.58 -15.57
N ARG A 265 -4.56 -22.65 -14.64
CA ARG A 265 -3.61 -22.77 -13.53
C ARG A 265 -4.34 -22.75 -12.20
N TRP A 266 -4.00 -23.69 -11.33
CA TRP A 266 -4.59 -23.85 -10.02
C TRP A 266 -3.59 -23.52 -8.91
N TYR A 267 -4.12 -22.88 -7.86
CA TYR A 267 -3.43 -22.50 -6.63
C TYR A 267 -4.32 -22.82 -5.42
N ARG A 268 -3.72 -23.00 -4.24
CA ARG A 268 -4.46 -23.23 -2.97
C ARG A 268 -4.24 -22.07 -2.01
N VAL A 269 -5.27 -21.68 -1.26
CA VAL A 269 -5.14 -20.73 -0.15
C VAL A 269 -5.87 -21.28 1.07
N ALA A 270 -5.22 -21.25 2.22
CA ALA A 270 -5.84 -21.63 3.50
C ALA A 270 -6.56 -20.43 4.13
N VAL A 271 -7.88 -20.50 4.24
CA VAL A 271 -8.73 -19.41 4.76
C VAL A 271 -9.28 -19.82 6.13
N ARG A 272 -9.03 -19.00 7.17
CA ARG A 272 -9.61 -19.23 8.50
C ARG A 272 -11.04 -18.71 8.58
N PRO A 273 -11.89 -19.27 9.45
CA PRO A 273 -13.16 -18.64 9.82
C PRO A 273 -12.93 -17.20 10.32
N GLY A 274 -13.83 -16.30 9.96
CA GLY A 274 -13.69 -14.86 10.23
C GLY A 274 -12.82 -14.11 9.23
N GLN A 275 -12.16 -14.76 8.27
CA GLN A 275 -11.32 -14.08 7.27
C GLN A 275 -12.04 -13.89 5.94
N GLU A 276 -11.66 -12.82 5.24
CA GLU A 276 -12.02 -12.56 3.86
C GLU A 276 -10.83 -12.86 2.94
N LEU A 277 -11.02 -13.76 1.97
CA LEU A 277 -10.04 -13.98 0.90
C LEU A 277 -10.18 -12.90 -0.17
N ARG A 278 -9.08 -12.20 -0.42
CA ARG A 278 -8.94 -11.26 -1.53
C ARG A 278 -7.90 -11.79 -2.50
N ALA A 279 -8.28 -11.94 -3.76
CA ALA A 279 -7.34 -12.36 -4.78
C ALA A 279 -7.55 -11.53 -6.04
N SER A 280 -6.46 -11.15 -6.70
CA SER A 280 -6.52 -10.49 -8.00
C SER A 280 -5.49 -11.07 -8.94
N VAL A 281 -5.83 -11.19 -10.21
CA VAL A 281 -4.91 -11.68 -11.24
C VAL A 281 -4.81 -10.69 -12.38
N SER A 282 -3.59 -10.50 -12.87
CA SER A 282 -3.31 -9.84 -14.13
C SER A 282 -2.49 -10.72 -15.06
N ILE A 283 -2.79 -10.62 -16.36
CA ILE A 283 -2.08 -11.33 -17.41
C ILE A 283 -1.62 -10.30 -18.43
N ALA A 284 -0.31 -10.19 -18.62
CA ALA A 284 0.28 -9.21 -19.52
C ALA A 284 0.49 -9.83 -20.91
N ALA A 285 0.05 -9.13 -21.95
CA ALA A 285 0.33 -9.52 -23.34
C ALA A 285 1.75 -9.09 -23.73
N ASP A 286 2.76 -9.89 -23.37
CA ASP A 286 4.17 -9.67 -23.75
C ASP A 286 4.48 -9.96 -25.24
N ARG A 287 3.45 -10.24 -26.04
CA ARG A 287 3.51 -10.57 -27.47
C ARG A 287 2.18 -10.27 -28.17
N ALA A 288 2.18 -10.36 -29.49
CA ALA A 288 0.96 -10.15 -30.29
C ALA A 288 -0.12 -11.21 -29.95
N VAL A 289 -1.31 -10.74 -29.61
CA VAL A 289 -2.52 -11.53 -29.37
C VAL A 289 -3.62 -11.03 -30.30
N ASN A 290 -4.60 -11.88 -30.60
CA ASN A 290 -5.79 -11.46 -31.33
C ASN A 290 -6.64 -10.51 -30.45
N ASN A 291 -7.46 -9.69 -31.10
CA ASN A 291 -8.47 -8.88 -30.41
C ASN A 291 -9.45 -9.78 -29.66
N ASP A 292 -10.06 -9.21 -28.62
CA ASP A 292 -11.00 -9.87 -27.73
C ASP A 292 -10.37 -11.03 -26.95
N TYR A 293 -10.15 -10.81 -25.67
CA TYR A 293 -9.68 -11.84 -24.75
C TYR A 293 -10.42 -11.74 -23.42
N GLY A 294 -10.35 -12.81 -22.64
CA GLY A 294 -10.97 -12.90 -21.32
C GLY A 294 -10.00 -13.49 -20.30
N VAL A 295 -10.09 -12.98 -19.07
CA VAL A 295 -9.41 -13.53 -17.89
C VAL A 295 -10.47 -13.91 -16.88
N LEU A 296 -10.38 -15.13 -16.37
CA LEU A 296 -11.29 -15.70 -15.38
C LEU A 296 -10.48 -16.13 -14.15
N LEU A 297 -10.86 -15.57 -13.00
CA LEU A 297 -10.39 -15.98 -11.68
C LEU A 297 -11.57 -16.57 -10.92
N ARG A 298 -11.45 -17.83 -10.51
CA ARG A 298 -12.51 -18.56 -9.81
C ARG A 298 -11.99 -19.13 -8.49
N ALA A 299 -12.75 -18.95 -7.42
CA ALA A 299 -12.52 -19.61 -6.15
C ALA A 299 -13.54 -20.74 -5.94
N SER A 300 -13.07 -21.95 -5.63
CA SER A 300 -13.93 -23.08 -5.27
C SER A 300 -13.41 -23.80 -4.03
N THR A 301 -14.28 -24.47 -3.30
CA THR A 301 -13.82 -25.41 -2.25
C THR A 301 -13.15 -26.63 -2.90
N VAL A 302 -12.41 -27.41 -2.12
CA VAL A 302 -11.83 -28.69 -2.56
C VAL A 302 -12.89 -29.70 -3.05
N HIS A 303 -14.16 -29.53 -2.66
CA HIS A 303 -15.29 -30.34 -3.11
C HIS A 303 -15.98 -29.79 -4.36
N GLY A 304 -15.41 -28.77 -5.02
CA GLY A 304 -15.93 -28.22 -6.27
C GLY A 304 -17.10 -27.25 -6.11
N ARG A 305 -17.45 -26.85 -4.88
CA ARG A 305 -18.44 -25.79 -4.66
C ARG A 305 -17.82 -24.45 -5.05
N GLU A 306 -18.33 -23.82 -6.10
CA GLU A 306 -17.91 -22.48 -6.49
C GLU A 306 -18.32 -21.48 -5.39
N ILE A 307 -17.37 -20.65 -4.99
CA ILE A 307 -17.53 -19.69 -3.90
C ILE A 307 -17.72 -18.29 -4.50
N VAL A 308 -16.79 -17.87 -5.37
CA VAL A 308 -16.83 -16.58 -6.05
C VAL A 308 -16.17 -16.71 -7.42
N ARG A 309 -16.61 -15.88 -8.36
CA ARG A 309 -16.07 -15.76 -9.72
C ARG A 309 -15.88 -14.30 -10.08
N GLY A 310 -14.70 -13.97 -10.63
CA GLY A 310 -14.39 -12.69 -11.23
C GLY A 310 -13.99 -12.95 -12.68
N ALA A 311 -14.62 -12.25 -13.61
CA ALA A 311 -14.34 -12.37 -15.03
C ALA A 311 -14.26 -10.99 -15.65
N GLU A 312 -13.28 -10.79 -16.52
CA GLU A 312 -13.10 -9.56 -17.28
C GLU A 312 -12.77 -9.92 -18.73
N ALA A 313 -13.33 -9.17 -19.67
CA ALA A 313 -13.06 -9.32 -21.10
C ALA A 313 -12.84 -7.95 -21.73
N GLY A 314 -11.96 -7.87 -22.73
CA GLY A 314 -11.64 -6.61 -23.40
C GLY A 314 -10.93 -6.81 -24.74
N ASP A 315 -10.87 -5.72 -25.50
CA ASP A 315 -10.32 -5.61 -26.86
C ASP A 315 -9.22 -4.52 -26.99
N GLY A 316 -8.91 -3.85 -25.87
CA GLY A 316 -8.15 -2.61 -25.84
C GLY A 316 -6.63 -2.78 -25.66
N ARG A 317 -5.87 -1.86 -26.27
CA ARG A 317 -4.41 -1.78 -26.17
C ARG A 317 -3.98 -0.99 -24.93
N THR A 318 -4.07 -1.59 -23.72
CA THR A 318 -3.42 -1.09 -22.48
C THR A 318 -3.28 -2.17 -21.39
N ASP A 319 -2.19 -2.93 -21.48
CA ASP A 319 -1.21 -3.41 -20.48
C ASP A 319 -1.55 -3.93 -19.07
N VAL A 320 -2.76 -3.82 -18.49
CA VAL A 320 -3.09 -4.53 -17.22
C VAL A 320 -4.59 -4.82 -17.14
N ILE A 321 -4.98 -6.09 -17.10
CA ILE A 321 -6.35 -6.55 -16.84
C ILE A 321 -6.36 -7.09 -15.41
N SER A 322 -7.31 -6.71 -14.56
CA SER A 322 -7.28 -7.09 -13.15
C SER A 322 -8.67 -7.54 -12.68
N SER A 323 -8.86 -8.86 -12.64
CA SER A 323 -10.07 -9.46 -12.04
C SER A 323 -9.83 -9.74 -10.56
N GLY A 324 -10.73 -9.27 -9.70
CA GLY A 324 -10.68 -9.43 -8.24
C GLY A 324 -11.77 -10.35 -7.68
N LEU A 325 -11.44 -11.10 -6.62
CA LEU A 325 -12.36 -11.90 -5.81
C LEU A 325 -12.36 -11.42 -4.37
N ARG A 326 -13.54 -11.42 -3.72
CA ARG A 326 -13.72 -11.16 -2.28
C ARG A 326 -14.68 -12.20 -1.71
N TYR A 327 -14.26 -12.95 -0.70
CA TYR A 327 -15.11 -13.94 -0.05
C TYR A 327 -15.02 -13.86 1.48
N PRO A 328 -16.09 -13.44 2.19
CA PRO A 328 -16.12 -13.47 3.65
C PRO A 328 -16.48 -14.87 4.17
N LYS A 329 -15.70 -15.38 5.13
CA LYS A 329 -16.04 -16.60 5.86
C LYS A 329 -16.51 -16.25 7.27
N ALA A 330 -17.71 -16.69 7.65
CA ALA A 330 -18.24 -16.43 8.98
C ALA A 330 -17.37 -17.08 10.09
N PRO A 331 -17.27 -16.47 11.28
CA PRO A 331 -16.68 -17.11 12.45
C PRO A 331 -17.45 -18.39 12.82
N LEU A 332 -16.75 -19.41 13.32
CA LEU A 332 -17.42 -20.58 13.90
C LEU A 332 -17.94 -20.20 15.30
N THR A 333 -19.25 -20.28 15.53
CA THR A 333 -19.85 -20.16 16.86
C THR A 333 -19.76 -21.52 17.57
N SER A 334 -18.60 -21.87 18.13
CA SER A 334 -18.49 -23.04 19.03
C SER A 334 -18.13 -22.59 20.44
N SER A 335 -18.95 -23.01 21.41
CA SER A 335 -18.87 -22.68 22.83
C SER A 335 -17.80 -23.48 23.62
N ASP A 336 -16.80 -24.06 22.95
CA ASP A 336 -15.74 -24.83 23.60
C ASP A 336 -14.36 -24.32 23.17
N ASP A 337 -13.65 -23.78 24.16
CA ASP A 337 -12.51 -22.87 24.04
C ASP A 337 -11.14 -23.61 23.93
N THR A 338 -11.04 -24.66 23.11
CA THR A 338 -9.78 -25.44 23.03
C THR A 338 -9.27 -25.86 21.65
N ASP A 339 -10.03 -25.72 20.57
CA ASP A 339 -9.54 -26.04 19.21
C ASP A 339 -9.49 -24.80 18.31
N LYS A 340 -8.32 -24.51 17.75
CA LYS A 340 -8.17 -23.48 16.72
C LYS A 340 -9.10 -23.82 15.55
N PRO A 341 -9.91 -22.87 15.05
CA PRO A 341 -10.86 -23.15 13.99
C PRO A 341 -10.14 -23.67 12.73
N ALA A 342 -10.59 -24.80 12.20
CA ALA A 342 -9.96 -25.46 11.06
C ALA A 342 -9.97 -24.55 9.82
N THR A 343 -8.79 -24.34 9.24
CA THR A 343 -8.63 -23.63 7.96
C THR A 343 -9.28 -24.43 6.84
N GLU A 344 -10.07 -23.78 5.99
CA GLU A 344 -10.60 -24.38 4.77
C GLU A 344 -9.67 -24.05 3.60
N THR A 345 -9.36 -25.07 2.81
CA THR A 345 -8.61 -24.88 1.57
C THR A 345 -9.55 -24.37 0.48
N VAL A 346 -9.24 -23.19 -0.06
CA VAL A 346 -9.87 -22.64 -1.25
C VAL A 346 -8.93 -22.87 -2.44
N CYS A 347 -9.48 -23.44 -3.51
CA CYS A 347 -8.84 -23.61 -4.80
C CYS A 347 -9.06 -22.35 -5.64
N LEU A 348 -8.00 -21.65 -6.00
CA LEU A 348 -8.02 -20.57 -6.97
C LEU A 348 -7.67 -21.13 -8.34
N GLN A 349 -8.56 -20.94 -9.31
CA GLN A 349 -8.32 -21.23 -10.71
C GLN A 349 -8.15 -19.92 -11.47
N VAL A 350 -7.01 -19.75 -12.12
CA VAL A 350 -6.76 -18.74 -13.15
C VAL A 350 -6.93 -19.42 -14.50
N SER A 351 -7.59 -18.72 -15.42
CA SER A 351 -7.77 -19.18 -16.78
C SER A 351 -7.89 -17.99 -17.72
N ASN A 352 -7.46 -18.20 -18.95
CA ASN A 352 -7.45 -17.16 -19.96
C ASN A 352 -7.99 -17.67 -21.30
N SER A 353 -8.58 -16.78 -22.09
CA SER A 353 -9.07 -17.09 -23.44
C SER A 353 -8.29 -16.34 -24.53
N PHE A 354 -7.03 -16.01 -24.26
CA PHE A 354 -6.19 -15.36 -25.27
C PHE A 354 -5.96 -16.31 -26.44
N SER A 355 -5.85 -15.72 -27.63
CA SER A 355 -5.42 -16.42 -28.83
C SER A 355 -4.40 -15.56 -29.57
N ALA A 356 -3.59 -16.17 -30.43
CA ALA A 356 -2.58 -15.46 -31.18
C ALA A 356 -2.50 -15.97 -32.64
N PRO A 357 -2.00 -15.16 -33.57
CA PRO A 357 -1.69 -15.61 -34.92
C PRO A 357 -0.69 -16.77 -34.94
N ALA A 358 -0.75 -17.63 -35.94
CA ALA A 358 0.11 -18.82 -36.06
C ALA A 358 1.62 -18.53 -36.04
N SER A 359 2.03 -17.29 -36.35
CA SER A 359 3.42 -16.84 -36.30
C SER A 359 3.96 -16.56 -34.89
N VAL A 360 3.10 -16.53 -33.87
CA VAL A 360 3.47 -16.17 -32.49
C VAL A 360 3.82 -17.43 -31.69
N LYS A 361 4.95 -17.38 -30.98
CA LYS A 361 5.35 -18.48 -30.08
C LYS A 361 4.44 -18.52 -28.86
N THR A 362 4.00 -19.71 -28.49
CA THR A 362 3.17 -19.97 -27.30
C THR A 362 3.99 -20.33 -26.06
N ASP A 363 5.29 -20.56 -26.22
CA ASP A 363 6.23 -20.89 -25.15
C ASP A 363 7.41 -19.90 -25.14
N PRO A 364 7.82 -19.38 -23.96
CA PRO A 364 7.19 -19.57 -22.64
C PRO A 364 5.80 -18.92 -22.59
N GLY A 365 4.94 -19.34 -21.64
CA GLY A 365 3.59 -18.77 -21.45
C GLY A 365 3.59 -17.26 -21.19
N MET A 366 2.45 -16.61 -21.17
CA MET A 366 2.34 -15.17 -20.87
C MET A 366 2.55 -14.90 -19.38
N PRO A 367 3.16 -13.76 -19.00
CA PRO A 367 3.35 -13.38 -17.60
C PRO A 367 2.01 -13.24 -16.88
N VAL A 368 1.90 -13.92 -15.74
CA VAL A 368 0.78 -13.82 -14.81
C VAL A 368 1.28 -13.22 -13.51
N GLU A 369 0.60 -12.21 -12.99
CA GLU A 369 0.79 -11.69 -11.64
C GLU A 369 -0.46 -11.97 -10.81
N LEU A 370 -0.29 -12.70 -9.71
CA LEU A 370 -1.36 -13.09 -8.81
C LEU A 370 -1.10 -12.46 -7.44
N THR A 371 -2.00 -11.60 -6.98
CA THR A 371 -1.98 -11.10 -5.61
C THR A 371 -3.00 -11.86 -4.78
N VAL A 372 -2.58 -12.34 -3.61
CA VAL A 372 -3.41 -13.01 -2.63
C VAL A 372 -3.30 -12.25 -1.32
N ASP A 373 -4.42 -11.99 -0.67
CA ASP A 373 -4.48 -11.37 0.64
C ASP A 373 -5.59 -12.01 1.49
N LEU A 374 -5.37 -12.02 2.80
CA LEU A 374 -6.31 -12.52 3.80
C LEU A 374 -6.48 -11.44 4.85
N VAL A 375 -7.65 -10.80 4.84
CA VAL A 375 -7.98 -9.77 5.81
C VAL A 375 -9.02 -10.31 6.79
N ASP A 376 -9.10 -9.70 7.97
CA ASP A 376 -10.21 -9.98 8.86
C ASP A 376 -11.51 -9.51 8.20
N GLY A 377 -12.51 -10.40 8.19
CA GLY A 377 -13.83 -10.09 7.70
C GLY A 377 -14.49 -9.04 8.60
N PRO A 378 -15.45 -8.26 8.08
CA PRO A 378 -16.18 -7.30 8.90
C PRO A 378 -16.92 -8.04 10.02
N ASP A 379 -16.66 -7.66 11.29
CA ASP A 379 -17.37 -8.18 12.47
C ASP A 379 -18.86 -7.79 12.44
N GLU A 380 -19.20 -6.71 11.73
CA GLU A 380 -20.57 -6.25 11.50
C GLU A 380 -20.92 -6.41 10.02
N ALA A 381 -21.79 -7.37 9.70
CA ALA A 381 -22.38 -7.43 8.38
C ALA A 381 -23.21 -6.15 8.15
N SER A 382 -22.72 -5.24 7.33
CA SER A 382 -23.42 -4.01 6.93
C SER A 382 -24.63 -4.24 6.00
N ASP A 383 -25.14 -5.48 5.96
CA ASP A 383 -26.29 -5.84 5.16
C ASP A 383 -27.57 -5.44 5.90
N ALA A 384 -28.56 -4.91 5.18
CA ALA A 384 -29.89 -4.57 5.71
C ALA A 384 -30.59 -5.79 6.36
N ALA A 385 -30.11 -7.00 6.07
CA ALA A 385 -30.48 -8.23 6.76
C ALA A 385 -30.15 -8.20 8.27
N PHE A 386 -29.10 -7.50 8.70
CA PHE A 386 -28.68 -7.37 10.10
C PHE A 386 -29.67 -6.52 10.93
N PHE A 387 -30.33 -5.54 10.33
CA PHE A 387 -31.44 -4.81 10.97
C PHE A 387 -32.72 -5.66 11.11
N GLY A 388 -32.65 -6.97 10.87
CA GLY A 388 -33.76 -7.89 11.07
C GLY A 388 -34.87 -7.77 10.03
N LEU A 389 -34.74 -6.89 9.03
CA LEU A 389 -35.73 -6.72 7.95
C LEU A 389 -35.81 -7.95 7.04
N GLY A 390 -34.77 -8.79 7.01
CA GLY A 390 -34.78 -10.11 6.35
C GLY A 390 -35.43 -11.21 7.18
N HIS A 391 -35.61 -11.03 8.50
CA HIS A 391 -36.49 -11.90 9.29
C HIS A 391 -37.93 -11.44 9.04
N GLY A 392 -38.66 -12.18 8.21
CA GLY A 392 -39.97 -11.77 7.66
C GLY A 392 -41.01 -11.23 8.66
N TRP A 393 -40.85 -11.48 9.96
CA TRP A 393 -41.71 -10.95 11.02
C TRP A 393 -41.55 -9.45 11.27
N TRP A 394 -40.34 -8.88 11.18
CA TRP A 394 -40.14 -7.43 11.37
C TRP A 394 -40.71 -6.63 10.21
N PHE A 395 -40.52 -7.11 8.98
CA PHE A 395 -41.14 -6.52 7.80
C PHE A 395 -42.67 -6.60 7.86
N LEU A 396 -43.23 -7.73 8.30
CA LEU A 396 -44.67 -7.87 8.53
C LEU A 396 -45.17 -6.92 9.62
N ALA A 397 -44.47 -6.81 10.75
CA ALA A 397 -44.83 -5.90 11.83
C ALA A 397 -44.81 -4.42 11.37
N ALA A 398 -43.79 -4.04 10.59
CA ALA A 398 -43.68 -2.71 10.00
C ALA A 398 -44.84 -2.43 9.04
N MET A 399 -45.15 -3.36 8.13
CA MET A 399 -46.28 -3.24 7.20
C MET A 399 -47.61 -3.09 7.93
N VAL A 400 -47.86 -3.91 8.96
CA VAL A 400 -49.07 -3.84 9.78
C VAL A 400 -49.18 -2.49 10.48
N LEU A 401 -48.11 -2.01 11.10
CA LEU A 401 -48.09 -0.72 11.80
C LEU A 401 -48.37 0.43 10.82
N THR A 402 -47.71 0.45 9.66
CA THR A 402 -47.96 1.46 8.62
C THR A 402 -49.40 1.43 8.11
N GLY A 403 -49.98 0.24 7.92
CA GLY A 403 -51.39 0.11 7.52
C GLY A 403 -52.36 0.65 8.58
N LEU A 404 -52.07 0.39 9.85
CA LEU A 404 -52.90 0.86 10.98
C LEU A 404 -52.84 2.39 11.11
N VAL A 405 -51.65 2.98 11.02
CA VAL A 405 -51.46 4.44 11.05
C VAL A 405 -52.14 5.12 9.84
N ALA A 406 -51.97 4.58 8.64
CA ALA A 406 -52.62 5.10 7.44
C ALA A 406 -54.16 5.04 7.55
N GLY A 407 -54.69 3.94 8.08
CA GLY A 407 -56.13 3.77 8.33
C GLY A 407 -56.67 4.77 9.36
N LEU A 408 -55.94 5.00 10.46
CA LEU A 408 -56.31 6.00 11.47
C LEU A 408 -56.29 7.43 10.90
N LEU A 409 -55.25 7.78 10.14
CA LEU A 409 -55.15 9.08 9.48
C LEU A 409 -56.29 9.28 8.47
N TRP A 410 -56.60 8.28 7.66
CA TRP A 410 -57.72 8.35 6.72
C TRP A 410 -59.08 8.45 7.44
N GLY A 411 -59.27 7.71 8.53
CA GLY A 411 -60.46 7.79 9.39
C GLY A 411 -60.61 9.17 10.03
N TRP A 412 -59.51 9.77 10.47
CA TRP A 412 -59.50 11.11 11.03
C TRP A 412 -59.81 12.19 9.98
N ILE A 413 -59.16 12.12 8.82
CA ILE A 413 -59.40 13.03 7.69
C ILE A 413 -60.84 12.92 7.19
N SER A 414 -61.40 11.72 7.06
CA SER A 414 -62.78 11.52 6.61
C SER A 414 -63.80 12.04 7.62
N ARG A 415 -63.60 11.80 8.92
CA ARG A 415 -64.44 12.39 9.98
C ARG A 415 -64.37 13.92 9.98
N TRP A 416 -63.17 14.47 9.83
CA TRP A 416 -62.97 15.92 9.76
C TRP A 416 -63.69 16.53 8.55
N ARG A 417 -63.63 15.86 7.39
CA ARG A 417 -64.35 16.24 6.17
C ARG A 417 -65.87 16.25 6.38
N VAL A 418 -66.42 15.22 7.06
CA VAL A 418 -67.86 15.12 7.36
C VAL A 418 -68.32 16.19 8.37
N THR A 419 -67.50 16.54 9.36
CA THR A 419 -67.83 17.63 10.29
C THR A 419 -67.82 18.99 9.61
N VAL A 420 -66.85 19.26 8.72
CA VAL A 420 -66.77 20.53 7.97
C VAL A 420 -67.93 20.67 6.98
N TRP A 421 -68.39 19.57 6.38
CA TRP A 421 -69.56 19.56 5.49
C TRP A 421 -70.92 19.70 6.20
N ARG A 422 -70.99 19.56 7.52
CA ARG A 422 -72.22 19.74 8.30
C ARG A 422 -72.38 21.16 8.87
N THR A 423 -71.33 21.96 8.79
CA THR A 423 -71.26 23.35 9.30
C THR A 423 -71.30 24.41 8.20
N ASN A 424 -71.26 24.00 6.93
CA ASN A 424 -71.61 24.78 5.75
C ASN A 424 -72.92 24.24 5.17
#